data_AF-A0A9P7SW09-F1
#
_entry.id   AF-A0A9P7SW09-F1
#
_cell.length_a   1.000
_cell.length_b   1.000
_cell.length_c   1.000
_cell.angle_alpha   90.00
_cell.angle_beta   90.00
_cell.angle_gamma   90.00
#
_symmetry.space_group_name_H-M   'P 1'
#
loop_
_entity.id
_entity.type
_entity.pdbx_description
1 polymer ?
#
loop_
_entity_poly.entity_id
_entity_poly.type
_entity_poly.pdbx_seq_one_letter_code
_entity_poly.pdbx_strand_id
1 'polypeptide(L)'
;ISQYNNTGEPYGIRNMMNVVAKQLTIQGFIVGNPEFGAAYYGEHQEKLQRWLADGSFKAKMHFTEGIDDAANGLIGIFEGKNFGKAVLRVQ
;
A
#
# COMPACT_ATOMS: atom_id res chain seq x y z
N ILE A 1 -1.00 9.51 6.81
CA ILE A 1 -0.09 9.55 7.99
C ILE A 1 -0.12 10.90 8.71
N SER A 2 -0.41 12.01 8.01
CA SER A 2 -0.48 13.36 8.62
C SER A 2 -1.43 13.51 9.82
N GLN A 3 -2.47 12.69 9.96
CA GLN A 3 -3.38 12.78 11.11
C GLN A 3 -2.90 12.06 12.37
N TYR A 4 -1.94 11.13 12.29
CA TYR A 4 -1.48 10.37 13.46
C TYR A 4 -0.77 11.24 14.51
N ASN A 5 -0.09 12.29 14.06
CA ASN A 5 0.65 13.23 14.91
C ASN A 5 -0.11 14.54 15.16
N ASN A 6 -1.40 14.60 14.80
CA ASN A 6 -2.17 15.84 14.92
C ASN A 6 -2.70 16.00 16.36
N THR A 7 -2.29 17.08 17.04
CA THR A 7 -2.67 17.41 18.41
C THR A 7 -3.87 18.36 18.50
N GLY A 8 -4.33 18.91 17.38
CA GLY A 8 -5.55 19.72 17.29
C GLY A 8 -6.80 18.88 17.07
N GLU A 9 -7.96 19.54 16.96
CA GLU A 9 -9.19 18.81 16.61
C GLU A 9 -9.04 18.07 15.26
N PRO A 10 -9.43 16.78 15.20
CA PRO A 10 -9.37 16.02 13.95
C PRO A 10 -10.19 16.69 12.86
N TYR A 11 -9.61 16.83 11.67
CA TYR A 11 -10.38 17.25 10.51
C TYR A 11 -11.41 16.17 10.15
N GLY A 12 -12.68 16.46 10.38
CA GLY A 12 -13.79 15.55 10.11
C GLY A 12 -13.93 15.18 8.63
N ILE A 13 -14.32 13.93 8.37
CA ILE A 13 -14.58 13.45 7.01
C ILE A 13 -15.79 14.21 6.45
N ARG A 14 -15.56 15.02 5.42
CA ARG A 14 -16.62 15.77 4.73
C ARG A 14 -17.38 14.87 3.75
N ASN A 15 -18.60 15.28 3.40
CA ASN A 15 -19.42 14.66 2.35
C ASN A 15 -19.92 13.24 2.64
N MET A 16 -20.02 12.82 3.90
CA MET A 16 -20.53 11.49 4.27
C MET A 16 -21.96 11.20 3.78
N MET A 17 -22.79 12.24 3.57
CA MET A 17 -24.12 12.06 2.95
C MET A 17 -24.05 11.52 1.52
N ASN A 18 -22.93 11.68 0.80
CA ASN A 18 -22.77 11.06 -0.52
C ASN A 18 -22.71 9.53 -0.43
N VAL A 19 -22.24 8.98 0.69
CA VAL A 19 -22.25 7.54 0.94
C VAL A 19 -23.69 7.03 0.96
N VAL A 20 -24.60 7.78 1.61
CA VAL A 20 -26.03 7.45 1.64
C VAL A 20 -26.67 7.69 0.28
N ALA A 21 -26.55 8.91 -0.25
CA ALA A 21 -27.23 9.33 -1.47
C ALA A 21 -26.84 8.51 -2.70
N LYS A 22 -25.59 8.02 -2.75
CA LYS A 22 -25.07 7.19 -3.83
C LYS A 22 -24.90 5.72 -3.45
N GLN A 23 -25.35 5.33 -2.26
CA GLN A 23 -25.25 3.95 -1.75
C GLN A 23 -23.82 3.38 -1.85
N LEU A 24 -22.83 4.18 -1.50
CA LEU A 24 -21.42 3.77 -1.53
C LEU A 24 -21.12 2.85 -0.33
N THR A 25 -20.20 1.91 -0.51
CA THR A 25 -19.62 1.13 0.59
C THR A 25 -18.25 1.70 0.94
N ILE A 26 -18.01 2.01 2.22
CA ILE A 26 -16.68 2.33 2.74
C ILE A 26 -16.30 1.23 3.72
N GLN A 27 -15.30 0.43 3.35
CA GLN A 27 -14.79 -0.67 4.18
C GLN A 27 -13.28 -0.56 4.31
N GLY A 28 -12.80 -0.40 5.53
CA GLY A 28 -11.40 -0.63 5.86
C GLY A 28 -11.11 -2.12 5.95
N PHE A 29 -9.89 -2.52 5.57
CA PHE A 29 -9.41 -3.89 5.77
C PHE A 29 -7.94 -3.88 6.15
N ILE A 30 -7.50 -4.97 6.79
CA ILE A 30 -6.11 -5.23 7.12
C ILE A 30 -5.80 -6.63 6.60
N VAL A 31 -4.73 -6.78 5.81
CA VAL A 31 -4.38 -8.07 5.18
C VAL A 31 -4.17 -9.20 6.19
N GLY A 32 -3.75 -8.87 7.42
CA GLY A 32 -3.60 -9.82 8.52
C GLY A 32 -4.90 -10.35 9.13
N ASN A 33 -6.07 -9.77 8.81
CA ASN A 33 -7.34 -10.36 9.20
C ASN A 33 -7.56 -11.66 8.39
N PRO A 34 -7.89 -12.80 9.03
CA PRO A 34 -8.06 -14.10 8.37
C PRO A 34 -9.02 -14.10 7.18
N GLU A 35 -10.05 -13.24 7.18
CA GLU A 35 -11.03 -13.11 6.09
C GLU A 35 -10.44 -12.51 4.81
N PHE A 36 -9.23 -11.91 4.88
CA PHE A 36 -8.56 -11.32 3.73
C PHE A 36 -7.32 -12.12 3.34
N GLY A 37 -6.15 -11.80 3.89
CA GLY A 37 -4.88 -12.32 3.37
C GLY A 37 -4.81 -13.84 3.40
N ALA A 38 -5.23 -14.47 4.51
CA ALA A 38 -5.21 -15.92 4.64
C ALA A 38 -6.25 -16.60 3.74
N ALA A 39 -7.48 -16.05 3.66
CA ALA A 39 -8.56 -16.59 2.85
C ALA A 39 -8.22 -16.67 1.35
N TYR A 40 -7.45 -15.71 0.82
CA TYR A 40 -7.12 -15.63 -0.61
C TYR A 40 -5.68 -16.00 -0.96
N TYR A 41 -4.87 -16.45 0.01
CA TYR A 41 -3.42 -16.64 -0.19
C TYR A 41 -3.10 -17.61 -1.34
N GLY A 42 -3.75 -18.78 -1.36
CA GLY A 42 -3.49 -19.81 -2.37
C GLY A 42 -3.80 -19.33 -3.80
N GLU A 43 -4.99 -18.77 -3.99
CA GLU A 43 -5.43 -18.21 -5.28
C GLU A 43 -4.52 -17.06 -5.74
N HIS A 44 -4.15 -16.18 -4.80
CA HIS A 44 -3.24 -15.07 -5.08
C HIS A 44 -1.88 -15.57 -5.58
N GLN A 45 -1.29 -16.57 -4.92
CA GLN A 45 -0.01 -17.14 -5.33
C GLN A 45 -0.08 -17.75 -6.72
N GLU A 46 -1.11 -18.56 -7.00
CA GLU A 46 -1.27 -19.21 -8.30
C GLU A 46 -1.39 -18.18 -9.44
N LYS A 47 -2.31 -17.21 -9.29
CA LYS A 47 -2.59 -16.23 -10.34
C LYS A 47 -1.45 -15.25 -10.55
N LEU A 48 -0.92 -14.67 -9.46
CA LEU A 48 0.10 -13.64 -9.57
C LEU A 48 1.41 -14.21 -10.13
N GLN A 49 1.82 -15.41 -9.73
CA GLN A 49 3.02 -16.06 -10.27
C GLN A 49 2.88 -16.32 -11.76
N ARG A 50 1.72 -16.80 -12.21
CA ARG A 50 1.42 -16.99 -13.63
C ARG A 50 1.55 -15.68 -14.41
N TRP A 51 0.92 -14.60 -13.92
CA TRP A 51 0.96 -13.31 -14.61
C TRP A 51 2.35 -12.67 -14.65
N LEU A 52 3.17 -12.91 -13.62
CA LEU A 52 4.58 -12.51 -13.61
C LEU A 52 5.38 -13.29 -14.65
N ALA A 53 5.17 -14.61 -14.74
CA ALA A 53 5.88 -15.48 -15.66
C ALA A 53 5.51 -15.24 -17.13
N ASP A 54 4.21 -15.02 -17.42
CA ASP A 54 3.73 -14.74 -18.77
C ASP A 54 3.86 -13.26 -19.18
N GLY A 55 4.26 -12.39 -18.25
CA GLY A 55 4.53 -10.97 -18.50
C GLY A 55 3.28 -10.09 -18.60
N SER A 56 2.08 -10.63 -18.36
CA SER A 56 0.83 -9.86 -18.29
C SER A 56 0.79 -8.95 -17.05
N PHE A 57 1.57 -9.26 -16.02
CA PHE A 57 1.82 -8.38 -14.88
C PHE A 57 3.29 -7.99 -14.80
N LYS A 58 3.56 -6.67 -14.73
CA LYS A 58 4.92 -6.11 -14.60
C LYS A 58 5.06 -5.32 -13.31
N ALA A 59 5.79 -5.89 -12.34
CA ALA A 59 6.09 -5.20 -11.10
C ALA A 59 7.09 -4.06 -11.33
N LYS A 60 6.75 -2.86 -10.89
CA LYS A 60 7.69 -1.72 -10.85
C LYS A 60 8.31 -1.64 -9.47
N MET A 61 9.62 -1.73 -9.42
CA MET A 61 10.41 -1.61 -8.19
C MET A 61 11.26 -0.35 -8.26
N HIS A 62 11.42 0.31 -7.12
CA HIS A 62 12.34 1.41 -6.91
C HIS A 62 13.34 0.99 -5.85
N PHE A 63 14.62 0.93 -6.20
CA PHE A 63 15.66 0.38 -5.33
C PHE A 63 16.45 1.49 -4.65
N THR A 64 16.60 1.37 -3.34
CA THR A 64 17.62 2.07 -2.53
C THR A 64 18.73 1.07 -2.27
N GLU A 65 19.98 1.44 -2.57
CA GLU A 65 21.14 0.55 -2.49
C GLU A 65 21.93 0.83 -1.20
N GLY A 66 22.19 -0.21 -0.42
CA GLY A 66 22.99 -0.11 0.81
C GLY A 66 22.17 0.29 2.03
N ILE A 67 22.44 -0.37 3.17
CA ILE A 67 21.75 -0.10 4.44
C ILE A 67 21.97 1.33 4.93
N ASP A 68 23.13 1.91 4.61
CA ASP A 68 23.48 3.29 4.99
C ASP A 68 22.52 4.32 4.38
N ASP A 69 21.90 4.01 3.24
CA ASP A 69 20.94 4.89 2.56
C ASP A 69 19.47 4.58 2.92
N ALA A 70 19.22 3.62 3.81
CA ALA A 70 17.87 3.17 4.15
C ALA A 70 16.96 4.31 4.67
N ALA A 71 17.52 5.23 5.45
CA ALA A 71 16.80 6.38 5.97
C ALA A 71 16.31 7.31 4.84
N ASN A 72 17.19 7.59 3.86
CA ASN A 72 16.84 8.40 2.69
C ASN A 72 15.80 7.68 1.82
N GLY A 73 15.95 6.37 1.62
CA GLY A 73 14.97 5.55 0.91
C GLY A 73 13.58 5.60 1.56
N LEU A 74 13.51 5.50 2.89
CA LEU A 74 12.26 5.59 3.64
C LEU A 74 11.63 6.99 3.55
N ILE A 75 12.42 8.06 3.72
CA ILE A 75 11.93 9.44 3.58
C ILE A 75 11.38 9.66 2.17
N GLY A 76 12.05 9.12 1.15
CA GLY A 76 11.62 9.19 -0.24
C GLY A 76 10.20 8.63 -0.48
N ILE A 77 9.74 7.66 0.32
CA ILE A 77 8.37 7.14 0.26
C ILE A 77 7.35 8.22 0.62
N PHE A 78 7.64 9.03 1.63
CA PHE A 78 6.73 10.06 2.11
C PHE A 78 6.81 11.35 1.28
N GLU A 79 7.92 11.57 0.59
CA GLU A 79 8.10 12.66 -0.37
C GLU A 79 7.58 12.33 -1.78
N GLY A 80 7.16 11.08 -2.02
CA GLY A 80 6.69 10.62 -3.33
C GLY A 80 7.79 10.47 -4.38
N LYS A 81 9.04 10.27 -3.95
CA LYS A 81 10.21 10.09 -4.83
C LYS A 81 10.30 8.69 -5.46
N ASN A 82 9.67 7.68 -4.85
CA ASN A 82 9.65 6.33 -5.40
C ASN A 82 8.56 6.16 -6.47
N PHE A 83 8.90 5.45 -7.56
CA PHE A 83 7.93 5.03 -8.56
C PHE A 83 7.80 3.50 -8.55
N GLY A 84 6.67 3.02 -8.03
CA GLY A 84 6.46 1.60 -7.75
C GLY A 84 6.82 1.23 -6.31
N LYS A 85 7.03 -0.06 -6.05
CA LYS A 85 7.36 -0.58 -4.71
C LYS A 85 8.78 -0.16 -4.34
N ALA A 86 8.93 0.61 -3.26
CA ALA A 86 10.23 0.90 -2.68
C ALA A 86 10.84 -0.36 -2.04
N VAL A 87 12.09 -0.66 -2.37
CA VAL A 87 12.83 -1.84 -1.92
C VAL A 87 14.24 -1.39 -1.53
N LEU A 88 14.65 -1.72 -0.30
CA LEU A 88 16.05 -1.59 0.10
C LEU A 88 16.80 -2.84 -0.34
N ARG A 89 17.90 -2.68 -1.07
CA ARG A 89 18.82 -3.75 -1.41
C ARG A 89 20.02 -3.70 -0.48
N VAL A 90 20.12 -4.71 0.37
CA VAL A 90 21.25 -4.90 1.29
C VAL A 90 22.22 -5.86 0.61
N GLN A 91 23.50 -5.49 0.53
CA GLN A 91 24.57 -6.39 0.10
C GLN A 91 24.95 -7.33 1.24
#